data_AF-A0A2N0ND48-F1
#
_entry.id   AF-A0A2N0ND48-F1
#
_cell.length_a   1.000
_cell.length_b   1.000
_cell.length_c   1.000
_cell.angle_alpha   90.00
_cell.angle_beta   90.00
_cell.angle_gamma   90.00
#
_symmetry.space_group_name_H-M   'P 1'
#
loop_
_entity.id
_entity.type
_entity.pdbx_description
1 polymer ?
#
loop_
_entity_poly.entity_id
_entity_poly.type
_entity_poly.pdbx_seq_one_letter_code
_entity_poly.pdbx_strand_id
1 'polypeptide(L)' 'MYSVFEATGHKLPSINTLASSSMIQEWKSKAEVKRCYNNLFKRVNDHRQSTTYISLIIG' A
#
# COMPACT_ATOMS: atom_id res chain seq x y z
N MET A 1 -14.10 3.10 4.65
CA MET A 1 -12.64 3.26 4.60
C MET A 1 -12.10 2.10 3.80
N TYR A 2 -11.57 2.33 2.59
CA TYR A 2 -10.98 1.25 1.80
C TYR A 2 -9.67 0.81 2.45
N SER A 3 -9.53 -0.47 2.76
CA SER A 3 -8.24 -0.98 3.21
C SER A 3 -7.30 -1.16 2.01
N VAL A 4 -6.00 -0.90 2.20
CA VAL A 4 -4.98 -1.17 1.18
C VAL A 4 -5.04 -2.63 0.69
N PHE A 5 -5.47 -3.53 1.57
CA PHE A 5 -5.70 -4.93 1.24
C PHE A 5 -6.84 -5.13 0.23
N GLU A 6 -8.02 -4.55 0.48
CA GLU A 6 -9.17 -4.62 -0.43
C GLU A 6 -8.87 -3.98 -1.78
N ALA A 7 -8.07 -2.90 -1.80
CA ALA A 7 -7.69 -2.20 -3.03
C ALA A 7 -6.63 -2.94 -3.87
N THR A 8 -5.77 -3.76 -3.25
CA THR A 8 -4.60 -4.35 -3.93
C THR A 8 -4.62 -5.87 -4.04
N GLY A 9 -5.52 -6.56 -3.35
CA GLY A 9 -5.65 -8.02 -3.36
C GLY A 9 -4.47 -8.78 -2.73
N HIS A 10 -3.51 -8.07 -2.12
CA HIS A 10 -2.31 -8.65 -1.53
C HIS A 10 -2.21 -8.29 -0.05
N LYS A 11 -2.10 -9.31 0.81
CA LYS A 11 -1.97 -9.12 2.26
C LYS A 11 -0.60 -8.56 2.58
N LEU A 12 -0.56 -7.37 3.19
CA LEU A 12 0.69 -6.82 3.70
C LEU A 12 1.24 -7.74 4.81
N PRO A 13 2.55 -8.05 4.81
CA PRO A 13 3.15 -8.75 5.93
C PRO A 13 3.06 -7.89 7.19
N SER A 14 2.84 -8.51 8.35
CA SER A 14 2.77 -7.82 9.62
C SER A 14 4.02 -6.98 9.88
N ILE A 15 3.85 -5.74 10.33
CA ILE A 15 4.94 -4.88 10.79
C ILE A 15 4.97 -4.86 12.31
N ASN A 16 6.15 -5.02 12.90
CA ASN A 16 6.37 -4.74 14.31
C ASN A 16 6.74 -3.25 14.44
N THR A 17 5.83 -2.44 14.99
CA THR A 17 6.01 -0.99 15.14
C THR A 17 7.04 -0.60 16.20
N LEU A 18 7.40 -1.55 17.08
CA LEU A 18 8.45 -1.38 18.09
C LEU A 18 9.82 -1.85 17.59
N ALA A 19 9.91 -2.30 16.34
CA ALA A 19 11.17 -2.75 15.76
C ALA A 19 12.12 -1.58 15.51
N SER A 20 13.42 -1.87 15.47
CA SER A 20 14.44 -0.87 15.16
C SER A 20 14.26 -0.32 13.74
N SER A 21 14.79 0.88 13.49
CA SER A 21 14.74 1.50 12.15
C SER A 21 15.29 0.57 11.07
N SER A 22 16.36 -0.18 11.35
CA SER A 22 16.93 -1.17 10.42
C SER A 22 15.94 -2.28 10.07
N MET A 23 15.27 -2.84 11.07
CA MET A 23 14.27 -3.90 10.87
C MET A 23 13.03 -3.39 10.11
N ILE A 24 12.64 -2.13 10.35
CA ILE A 24 11.57 -1.48 9.58
C ILE A 24 12.01 -1.28 8.12
N GLN A 25 13.26 -0.90 7.87
CA GLN A 25 13.79 -0.78 6.51
C GLN A 25 13.84 -2.12 5.79
N GLU A 26 14.29 -3.19 6.46
CA GLU A 26 14.24 -4.54 5.91
C GLU A 26 12.81 -4.96 5.57
N TRP A 27 11.85 -4.69 6.47
CA TRP A 27 10.43 -4.93 6.21
C TRP A 27 9.92 -4.15 4.99
N LYS A 28 10.26 -2.86 4.87
CA LYS A 28 9.93 -2.03 3.70
C LYS A 28 10.57 -2.54 2.41
N SER A 29 11.72 -3.20 2.52
CA SER A 29 12.45 -3.72 1.37
C SER A 29 11.82 -4.97 0.74
N LYS A 30 10.93 -5.66 1.47
CA LYS A 30 10.21 -6.87 1.02
C LYS A 30 9.42 -6.58 -0.26
N ALA A 31 9.47 -7.54 -1.20
CA ALA A 31 8.83 -7.41 -2.51
C ALA A 31 7.32 -7.16 -2.40
N GLU A 32 6.66 -7.81 -1.46
CA GLU A 32 5.21 -7.65 -1.20
C GLU A 32 4.87 -6.22 -0.75
N VAL A 33 5.66 -5.67 0.17
CA VAL A 33 5.46 -4.30 0.69
C VAL A 33 5.69 -3.28 -0.42
N LYS A 34 6.77 -3.42 -1.20
CA LYS A 34 7.04 -2.57 -2.36
C LYS A 34 5.91 -2.64 -3.39
N ARG A 35 5.40 -3.84 -3.67
CA ARG A 35 4.30 -4.05 -4.63
C ARG A 35 3.02 -3.36 -4.17
N CYS A 36 2.62 -3.54 -2.91
CA CYS A 36 1.44 -2.87 -2.36
C CYS A 36 1.62 -1.36 -2.33
N TYR A 37 2.79 -0.86 -1.94
CA TYR A 37 3.08 0.57 -1.94
C TYR A 37 2.98 1.17 -3.36
N ASN A 38 3.57 0.52 -4.37
CA ASN A 38 3.50 1.00 -5.75
C ASN A 38 2.06 0.99 -6.29
N ASN A 39 1.24 0.03 -5.87
CA ASN A 39 -0.16 -0.01 -6.27
C ASN A 39 -0.98 1.19 -5.75
N LEU A 40 -0.60 1.81 -4.64
CA LEU A 40 -1.28 3.00 -4.12
C LEU A 40 -1.29 4.17 -5.11
N PHE A 41 -0.24 4.28 -5.94
CA PHE A 41 -0.09 5.34 -6.93
C PHE A 41 -0.61 4.97 -8.31
N LYS A 42 -1.09 3.73 -8.49
CA LYS A 42 -1.74 3.36 -9.74
C LYS A 42 -3.06 4.11 -9.88
N ARG A 43 -3.35 4.52 -11.11
CA ARG A 43 -4.65 5.08 -11.47
C ARG A 43 -5.71 4.00 -11.32
N VAL A 44 -6.83 4.38 -10.74
CA VAL A 44 -8.04 3.58 -10.79
C VAL A 44 -8.58 3.73 -12.21
N ASN A 45 -8.78 2.61 -12.91
CA ASN A 45 -9.38 2.62 -14.25
C ASN A 45 -10.90 2.81 -14.11
N ASP A 46 -11.32 3.96 -13.61
CA ASP A 46 -12.70 4.39 -13.68
C ASP A 46 -12.77 5.56 -14.66
N HIS A 47 -13.54 5.40 -15.73
CA HIS A 47 -13.59 6.25 -16.91
C HIS A 47 -13.99 7.72 -16.65
N ARG A 48 -14.15 8.13 -15.40
CA ARG A 48 -14.68 9.45 -15.00
C ARG A 48 -13.74 10.29 -14.15
N GLN A 49 -12.71 9.73 -13.51
CA GLN A 49 -11.81 10.51 -12.65
C GLN A 49 -10.38 9.97 -12.68
N SER A 50 -9.40 10.87 -12.84
CA SER A 50 -7.98 10.55 -12.71
C SER A 50 -7.58 10.43 -11.24
N THR A 51 -8.17 9.45 -10.55
CA THR A 51 -7.96 9.21 -9.12
C THR A 51 -7.00 8.05 -8.93
N THR A 52 -6.11 8.16 -7.94
CA THR A 52 -5.22 7.06 -7.53
C THR A 52 -5.84 6.32 -6.34
N TYR A 53 -5.40 5.09 -6.08
CA TYR A 53 -5.89 4.34 -4.92
C TYR A 53 -5.63 5.08 -3.59
N ILE A 54 -4.51 5.79 -3.46
CA ILE A 54 -4.21 6.59 -2.26
C ILE A 54 -5.24 7.71 -2.02
N SER A 55 -5.77 8.34 -3.07
CA SER A 55 -6.81 9.37 -2.95
C SER A 55 -8.14 8.82 -2.43
N LEU A 56 -8.42 7.53 -2.64
CA LEU A 56 -9.62 6.87 -2.10
C LEU A 56 -9.49 6.43 -0.62
N ILE A 57 -8.26 6.38 -0.11
CA ILE A 57 -7.95 5.92 1.25
C ILE A 57 -7.87 7.10 2.24
N ILE A 58 -7.31 8.23 1.78
CA ILE A 58 -7.14 9.46 2.58
C ILE A 58 -8.41 10.34 2.54
N GLY A 59 -9.33 10.08 1.59
CA GLY A 59 -10.59 10.80 1.42
C GLY A 59 -11.63 10.54 2.51
#